data_AF-A0A844CEB9-F1
#
_entry.id   AF-A0A844CEB9-F1
#
_cell.length_a   1.000
_cell.length_b   1.000
_cell.length_c   1.000
_cell.angle_alpha   90.00
_cell.angle_beta   90.00
_cell.angle_gamma   90.00
#
_symmetry.space_group_name_H-M   'P 1'
#
loop_
_entity.id
_entity.type
_entity.pdbx_description
1 polymer ?
#
loop_
_entity_poly.entity_id
_entity_poly.type
_entity_poly.pdbx_seq_one_letter_code
_entity_poly.pdbx_strand_id
1 'polypeptide(L)'
;MEKSKQTMELYVQSNQALDLAQKHQVQLLIGERKFTLQSDLVNKGNQVAALRQFLIPSLLVTAIFFFFLIRGQQMIALTGDFSISSTVTSLGVISGVLSFAYYFVH
;
A
#
# COMPACT_ATOMS: atom_id res chain seq x y z
N MET A 1 -8.36 1.47 -26.85
CA MET A 1 -9.79 1.07 -26.97
C MET A 1 -10.34 0.91 -25.55
N GLU A 2 -11.20 1.82 -25.14
CA GLU A 2 -11.77 1.87 -23.79
C GLU A 2 -12.92 0.85 -23.67
N LYS A 3 -12.79 -0.13 -22.76
CA LYS A 3 -13.87 -1.09 -22.47
C LYS A 3 -14.99 -0.36 -21.74
N SER A 4 -16.05 -0.02 -22.45
CA SER A 4 -17.29 0.48 -21.86
C SER A 4 -17.81 -0.53 -20.83
N LYS A 5 -17.83 -0.13 -19.56
CA LYS A 5 -18.42 -0.92 -18.47
C LYS A 5 -19.94 -0.79 -18.57
N GLN A 6 -20.61 -1.86 -19.01
CA GLN A 6 -22.07 -1.95 -18.91
C GLN A 6 -22.44 -2.37 -17.50
N THR A 7 -23.11 -1.47 -16.78
CA THR A 7 -23.66 -1.73 -15.44
C THR A 7 -25.10 -2.20 -15.59
N MET A 8 -25.45 -3.31 -14.94
CA MET A 8 -26.80 -3.86 -14.90
C MET A 8 -27.25 -4.01 -13.45
N GLU A 9 -28.44 -3.48 -13.12
CA GLU A 9 -29.03 -3.62 -11.79
C GLU A 9 -29.80 -4.94 -11.70
N LEU A 10 -29.42 -5.79 -10.73
CA LEU A 10 -30.08 -7.06 -10.47
C LEU A 10 -30.96 -6.94 -9.23
N TYR A 11 -32.27 -7.09 -9.40
CA TYR A 11 -33.23 -7.12 -8.30
C TYR A 11 -33.41 -8.57 -7.83
N VAL A 12 -32.95 -8.87 -6.61
CA VAL A 12 -33.09 -10.18 -5.97
C VAL A 12 -34.00 -10.06 -4.75
N GLN A 13 -34.81 -11.09 -4.48
CA GLN A 13 -35.65 -11.12 -3.28
C GLN A 13 -34.79 -11.07 -2.00
N SER A 14 -35.23 -10.26 -1.03
CA SER A 14 -34.51 -9.96 0.21
C SER A 14 -33.98 -11.20 0.94
N ASN A 15 -34.77 -12.28 0.96
CA ASN A 15 -34.44 -13.52 1.65
C ASN A 15 -33.24 -14.27 1.06
N GLN A 16 -32.93 -14.04 -0.21
CA GLN A 16 -31.78 -14.62 -0.91
C GLN A 16 -30.64 -13.59 -1.03
N ALA A 17 -30.96 -12.30 -1.00
CA ALA A 17 -29.99 -11.22 -1.10
C ALA A 17 -28.94 -11.24 0.02
N LEU A 18 -29.34 -11.62 1.24
CA LEU A 18 -28.43 -11.71 2.37
C LEU A 18 -27.40 -12.85 2.20
N ASP A 19 -27.86 -14.02 1.75
CA ASP A 19 -26.98 -15.19 1.48
C ASP A 19 -26.04 -14.95 0.29
N LEU A 20 -26.51 -14.21 -0.72
CA LEU A 20 -25.72 -13.82 -1.89
C LEU A 20 -24.68 -12.75 -1.55
N ALA A 21 -25.00 -11.79 -0.68
CA ALA A 21 -24.08 -10.76 -0.23
C ALA A 21 -22.95 -11.30 0.65
N GLN A 22 -23.20 -12.40 1.38
CA GLN A 22 -22.20 -13.06 2.22
C GLN A 22 -21.25 -13.98 1.42
N LYS A 23 -21.63 -14.38 0.21
CA LYS A 23 -20.77 -15.20 -0.66
C LYS A 23 -19.74 -14.34 -1.37
N HIS A 24 -18.48 -14.78 -1.33
CA HIS A 24 -17.34 -14.06 -1.90
C HIS A 24 -17.31 -14.11 -3.43
N GLN A 25 -17.97 -15.11 -4.02
CA GLN A 25 -18.09 -15.29 -5.46
C GLN A 25 -19.50 -15.75 -5.82
N VAL A 26 -20.12 -15.05 -6.76
CA VAL A 26 -21.43 -15.41 -7.31
C VAL A 26 -21.28 -15.60 -8.81
N GLN A 27 -21.65 -16.77 -9.32
CA GLN A 27 -21.66 -17.04 -10.75
C GLN A 27 -23.06 -16.75 -11.29
N LEU A 28 -23.17 -15.73 -12.14
CA LEU A 28 -24.37 -15.43 -12.91
C LEU A 28 -24.29 -16.14 -14.25
N LEU A 29 -25.35 -16.87 -14.58
CA LEU A 29 -25.46 -17.55 -15.86
C LEU A 29 -26.60 -16.85 -16.63
N ILE A 30 -26.23 -16.06 -17.64
CA ILE A 30 -27.17 -15.30 -18.46
C ILE A 30 -27.11 -15.89 -19.87
N GLY A 31 -28.14 -16.65 -20.26
CA GLY A 31 -28.14 -17.42 -21.50
C GLY A 31 -27.06 -18.51 -21.49
N GLU A 32 -26.19 -18.53 -22.49
CA GLU A 32 -25.05 -19.48 -22.60
C GLU A 32 -23.73 -18.93 -22.00
N ARG A 33 -23.75 -17.71 -21.40
CA ARG A 33 -22.53 -17.05 -20.92
C ARG A 33 -22.47 -17.01 -19.39
N LYS A 34 -21.32 -17.42 -18.87
CA LYS A 34 -20.99 -17.42 -17.44
C LYS A 34 -20.28 -16.12 -17.07
N PHE A 35 -20.81 -15.41 -16.09
CA PHE A 35 -20.23 -14.19 -15.52
C PHE A 35 -19.94 -14.43 -14.04
N THR A 36 -18.70 -14.21 -13.62
CA THR A 36 -18.31 -14.35 -12.22
C THR A 36 -18.24 -12.98 -11.57
N LEU A 37 -19.11 -12.74 -10.58
CA LEU A 37 -19.05 -11.57 -9.73
C LEU A 37 -18.20 -11.91 -8.50
N GLN A 38 -17.14 -11.13 -8.28
CA GLN A 38 -16.35 -11.20 -7.05
C GLN A 38 -16.64 -9.95 -6.23
N SER A 39 -16.97 -10.11 -4.95
CA SER A 39 -17.17 -8.98 -4.06
C SER A 39 -15.81 -8.40 -3.67
N ASP A 40 -15.62 -7.09 -3.89
CA ASP A 40 -14.35 -6.35 -3.68
C ASP A 40 -14.03 -6.11 -2.18
N LEU A 41 -14.62 -6.91 -1.29
CA LEU A 41 -14.39 -6.84 0.16
C LEU A 41 -12.94 -7.21 0.53
N VAL A 42 -12.21 -7.88 -0.36
CA VAL A 42 -10.83 -8.33 -0.17
C VAL A 42 -9.83 -7.16 -0.15
N ASN A 43 -10.12 -6.03 -0.80
CA ASN A 43 -9.16 -4.92 -0.91
C ASN A 43 -9.07 -3.99 0.32
N LYS A 44 -10.05 -4.01 1.23
CA LYS A 44 -10.01 -3.14 2.43
C LYS A 44 -8.89 -3.51 3.41
N GLY A 45 -8.56 -4.80 3.54
CA GLY A 45 -7.50 -5.25 4.46
C GLY A 45 -6.10 -4.77 4.06
N ASN A 46 -5.84 -4.68 2.76
CA ASN A 46 -4.54 -4.27 2.23
C ASN A 46 -4.26 -2.77 2.48
N GLN A 47 -5.30 -1.93 2.46
CA GLN A 47 -5.20 -0.50 2.77
C GLN A 47 -4.88 -0.23 4.25
N VAL A 48 -5.48 -0.97 5.17
CA VAL A 48 -5.23 -0.80 6.62
C VAL A 48 -3.80 -1.22 6.98
N ALA A 49 -3.30 -2.29 6.36
CA ALA A 49 -1.90 -2.71 6.50
C ALA A 49 -0.93 -1.65 5.96
N ALA A 50 -1.20 -1.11 4.76
CA ALA A 50 -0.38 -0.06 4.15
C ALA A 50 -0.32 1.21 5.01
N LEU A 51 -1.43 1.61 5.63
CA LEU A 51 -1.47 2.78 6.50
C LEU A 51 -0.61 2.58 7.76
N ARG A 52 -0.72 1.43 8.43
CA ARG A 52 0.08 1.14 9.64
C ARG A 52 1.58 1.12 9.33
N GLN A 53 1.93 0.56 8.17
CA GLN A 53 3.31 0.42 7.73
C GLN A 53 3.96 1.77 7.37
N PHE A 54 3.16 2.76 6.97
CA PHE A 54 3.59 4.13 6.73
C PHE A 54 3.56 5.01 8.00
N LEU A 55 2.62 4.76 8.92
CA LEU A 55 2.41 5.58 10.11
C LEU A 55 3.59 5.51 11.09
N ILE A 56 4.11 4.30 11.32
CA ILE A 56 5.21 4.06 12.28
C ILE A 56 6.48 4.84 11.90
N PRO A 57 7.03 4.73 10.67
CA PRO A 57 8.22 5.51 10.30
C PRO A 57 7.94 7.02 10.30
N SER A 58 6.75 7.45 9.89
CA SER A 58 6.37 8.87 9.88
C SER A 58 6.32 9.46 11.29
N LEU A 59 5.75 8.74 12.25
CA LEU A 59 5.72 9.16 13.67
C LEU A 59 7.12 9.23 14.27
N LEU A 60 7.98 8.25 13.97
CA LEU A 60 9.37 8.24 14.42
C LEU A 60 10.13 9.48 13.92
N VAL A 61 10.06 9.76 12.62
CA VAL A 61 10.73 10.93 12.03
C VAL A 61 10.17 12.23 12.60
N THR A 62 8.85 12.30 12.80
CA THR A 62 8.19 13.46 13.40
C THR A 62 8.65 13.69 14.83
N ALA A 63 8.70 12.65 15.66
CA ALA A 63 9.17 12.75 17.05
C ALA A 63 10.64 13.18 17.13
N ILE A 64 11.49 12.61 16.27
CA ILE A 64 12.90 12.99 16.16
C ILE A 64 13.03 14.46 15.76
N PHE A 65 12.28 14.90 14.75
CA PHE A 65 12.26 16.29 14.31
C PHE A 65 11.92 17.26 15.45
N PHE A 66 10.84 17.01 16.19
CA PHE A 66 10.45 17.85 17.33
C PHE A 66 11.48 17.83 18.46
N PHE A 67 12.10 16.68 18.73
CA PHE A 67 13.17 16.57 19.72
C PHE A 67 14.36 17.48 19.38
N PHE A 68 14.80 17.48 18.11
CA PHE A 68 15.88 18.36 17.65
C PHE A 68 15.46 19.83 17.59
N LEU A 69 14.21 20.12 17.23
CA LEU A 69 13.66 21.47 17.17
C LEU A 69 13.67 22.15 18.56
N ILE A 70 13.24 21.44 19.61
CA ILE A 70 13.15 21.98 20.98
C ILE A 70 14.54 22.20 21.59
N ARG A 71 15.53 21.39 21.23
CA ARG A 71 16.90 21.52 21.74
C ARG A 71 17.71 22.65 21.10
N GLY A 72 17.16 23.36 20.11
CA GLY A 72 17.86 24.45 19.42
C GLY A 72 19.18 24.02 18.77
N GLN A 73 19.37 22.71 18.55
CA GLN A 73 20.56 22.20 17.89
C GLN A 73 20.53 22.55 16.41
N GLN A 74 21.69 22.77 15.81
CA GLN A 74 21.81 23.03 14.37
C GLN A 74 20.97 21.99 13.61
N MET A 75 19.96 22.47 12.89
CA MET A 75 19.19 21.64 11.99
C MET A 75 20.17 20.97 11.04
N ILE A 76 20.17 19.63 11.00
CA ILE A 76 21.03 18.88 10.08
C ILE A 76 20.72 19.39 8.68
N ALA A 77 21.75 19.86 7.97
CA ALA A 77 21.56 20.43 6.65
C ALA A 77 20.85 19.41 5.76
N LEU A 78 19.84 19.85 5.00
CA LEU A 78 19.15 18.98 4.04
C LEU A 78 20.11 18.52 2.94
N THR A 79 21.02 19.41 2.54
CA THR A 79 22.02 19.22 1.49
C THR A 79 23.37 19.82 1.93
N GLY A 80 24.49 19.28 1.42
CA GLY A 80 25.86 19.65 1.82
C GLY A 80 26.70 18.44 2.27
N ASP A 81 27.96 18.67 2.64
CA ASP A 81 28.93 17.59 2.90
C ASP A 81 28.58 16.71 4.12
N PHE A 82 28.00 17.31 5.17
CA PHE A 82 27.44 16.60 6.33
C PHE A 82 25.94 16.88 6.41
N SER A 83 25.17 16.19 5.55
CA SER A 83 23.74 16.40 5.37
C SER A 83 22.93 15.11 5.44
N ILE A 84 21.62 15.24 5.65
CA ILE A 84 20.68 14.11 5.59
C ILE A 84 20.80 13.41 4.23
N SER A 85 20.90 14.17 3.14
CA SER A 85 21.10 13.63 1.78
C SER A 85 22.37 12.79 1.66
N SER A 86 23.50 13.27 2.20
CA SER A 86 24.77 12.52 2.16
C SER A 86 24.69 11.20 2.94
N THR A 87 24.04 11.20 4.10
CA THR A 87 23.86 10.01 4.96
C THR A 87 22.95 8.99 4.30
N VAL A 88 21.81 9.43 3.77
CA VAL A 88 20.85 8.54 3.08
C VAL A 88 21.46 7.96 1.81
N THR A 89 22.20 8.76 1.04
CA THR A 89 22.90 8.30 -0.17
C THR A 89 23.95 7.25 0.19
N SER A 90 24.78 7.52 1.20
CA SER A 90 25.83 6.57 1.65
C SER A 90 25.22 5.26 2.14
N LEU A 91 24.13 5.33 2.92
CA LEU A 91 23.42 4.15 3.40
C LEU A 91 22.82 3.34 2.25
N GLY A 92 22.25 4.01 1.25
CA GLY A 92 21.72 3.39 0.04
C GLY A 92 22.80 2.70 -0.79
N VAL A 93 23.97 3.35 -0.97
CA VAL A 93 25.12 2.77 -1.68
C VAL A 93 25.66 1.55 -0.94
N ILE A 94 25.89 1.65 0.37
CA ILE A 94 26.40 0.52 1.18
C ILE A 94 25.42 -0.65 1.14
N SER A 95 24.12 -0.38 1.33
CA SER A 95 23.07 -1.40 1.22
C SER A 95 23.04 -2.05 -0.15
N GLY A 96 23.16 -1.26 -1.22
CA GLY A 96 23.23 -1.75 -2.60
C GLY A 96 24.44 -2.65 -2.85
N VAL A 97 25.62 -2.25 -2.36
CA VAL A 97 26.86 -3.03 -2.46
C VAL A 97 26.73 -4.35 -1.69
N LEU A 98 26.20 -4.32 -0.47
CA LEU A 98 25.99 -5.52 0.33
C LEU A 98 24.98 -6.47 -0.32
N SER A 99 23.88 -5.95 -0.84
CA SER A 99 22.87 -6.73 -1.56
C SER A 99 23.47 -7.35 -2.83
N PHE A 100 24.21 -6.57 -3.61
CA PHE A 100 24.90 -7.08 -4.80
C PHE A 100 25.89 -8.19 -4.45
N ALA A 101 26.74 -7.98 -3.43
CA ALA A 101 27.69 -9.00 -2.98
C ALA A 101 26.97 -10.29 -2.52
N TYR A 102 25.87 -10.16 -1.79
CA TYR A 102 25.11 -11.30 -1.29
C TYR A 102 24.42 -12.11 -2.39
N TYR A 103 23.87 -11.45 -3.41
CA TYR A 103 23.07 -12.12 -4.44
C TYR A 103 23.85 -12.52 -5.71
N PHE A 104 24.98 -11.87 -5.99
CA PHE A 104 25.71 -12.08 -7.24
C PHE A 104 27.14 -12.62 -7.06
N VAL A 105 27.76 -12.43 -5.89
CA VAL A 105 29.12 -12.91 -5.62
C VAL A 105 29.10 -14.18 -4.76
N HIS A 106 28.11 -14.32 -3.88
CA HIS A 106 27.82 -15.55 -3.14
C HIS A 106 26.76 -16.38 -3.86
#